data_AF-A0A0A9XM26-F1
#
_entry.id   AF-A0A0A9XM26-F1
#
_cell.length_a   1.000
_cell.length_b   1.000
_cell.length_c   1.000
_cell.angle_alpha   90.00
_cell.angle_beta   90.00
_cell.angle_gamma   90.00
#
_symmetry.space_group_name_H-M   'P 1'
#
loop_
_entity.id
_entity.type
_entity.pdbx_description
1 polymer ?
#
loop_
_entity_poly.entity_id
_entity_poly.type
_entity_poly.pdbx_seq_one_letter_code
_entity_poly.pdbx_strand_id
1 'polypeptide(L)'
;MRNKYRNSILSLGALVRVLSRFAEESGVDILTETPATDILVDPTTDAVCGVVTLDGNSQQIPILTDYLVVAEGACGTLSEKIIQKYTLNRASEPQTYGLGIKELWSLNPDSAAALPQKPGFVLHTVGYPYGTHTYGGGFLYLTKHWDLHVGTIIGLDYSNPYQNPYHDFQRFKQHPYIQQFLRNATCVQYGARVINEGGYQSIPQLEFPR
;
A
#
# COMPACT_ATOMS: atom_id res chain seq x y z
N MET A 1 16.51 12.01 -5.57
CA MET A 1 16.29 13.27 -6.31
C MET A 1 15.08 13.93 -5.71
N ARG A 2 15.16 15.24 -5.41
CA ARG A 2 14.04 16.00 -4.86
C ARG A 2 13.25 16.63 -6.00
N ASN A 3 11.91 16.51 -6.00
CA ASN A 3 11.05 17.26 -6.90
C ASN A 3 11.04 18.75 -6.51
N LYS A 4 10.31 19.58 -7.27
CA LYS A 4 10.19 21.03 -7.04
C LYS A 4 9.81 21.40 -5.59
N TYR A 5 9.13 20.50 -4.88
CA TYR A 5 8.65 20.67 -3.50
C TYR A 5 9.49 19.94 -2.46
N ARG A 6 10.73 19.57 -2.80
CA ARG A 6 11.67 18.85 -1.91
C ARG A 6 11.30 17.40 -1.56
N ASN A 7 10.29 16.83 -2.23
CA ASN A 7 9.87 15.43 -2.03
C ASN A 7 10.72 14.48 -2.89
N SER A 8 10.91 13.23 -2.46
CA SER A 8 11.71 12.25 -3.23
C SER A 8 10.85 11.16 -3.85
N ILE A 9 11.17 10.78 -5.10
CA ILE A 9 10.66 9.55 -5.72
C ILE A 9 11.61 8.42 -5.32
N LEU A 10 11.07 7.37 -4.71
CA LEU A 10 11.84 6.21 -4.24
C LEU A 10 11.01 4.92 -4.30
N SER A 11 11.71 3.79 -4.24
CA SER A 11 11.09 2.49 -3.98
C SER A 11 10.85 2.33 -2.48
N LEU A 12 9.59 2.25 -2.07
CA LEU A 12 9.22 2.06 -0.66
C LEU A 12 9.80 0.74 -0.12
N GLY A 13 9.78 -0.33 -0.91
CA GLY A 13 10.39 -1.61 -0.51
C GLY A 13 11.91 -1.51 -0.31
N ALA A 14 12.61 -0.69 -1.10
CA ALA A 14 14.04 -0.44 -0.88
C ALA A 14 14.29 0.38 0.39
N LEU A 15 13.44 1.37 0.68
CA LEU A 15 13.51 2.14 1.93
C LEU A 15 13.25 1.25 3.16
N VAL A 16 12.21 0.40 3.12
CA VAL A 16 11.89 -0.52 4.22
C VAL A 16 13.05 -1.48 4.52
N ARG A 17 13.73 -2.03 3.49
CA ARG A 17 14.94 -2.85 3.68
C ARG A 17 16.11 -2.08 4.31
N VAL A 18 16.20 -0.77 4.09
CA VAL A 18 17.22 0.04 4.76
C VAL A 18 16.82 0.26 6.23
N LEU A 19 15.55 0.56 6.49
CA LEU A 19 15.02 0.75 7.84
C LEU A 19 15.11 -0.53 8.68
N SER A 20 14.92 -1.72 8.09
CA SER A 20 15.05 -3.00 8.80
C SER A 20 16.46 -3.18 9.36
N ARG A 21 17.50 -2.85 8.58
CA ARG A 21 18.89 -2.92 9.06
C ARG A 21 19.14 -1.99 10.24
N PHE A 22 18.61 -0.77 10.20
CA PHE A 22 18.73 0.14 11.34
C PHE A 22 18.03 -0.39 12.60
N ALA A 23 16.90 -1.07 12.44
CA ALA A 23 16.20 -1.70 13.55
C ALA A 23 17.01 -2.87 14.13
N GLU A 24 17.56 -3.77 13.28
CA GLU A 24 18.43 -4.87 13.70
C GLU A 24 19.71 -4.36 14.40
N GLU A 25 20.36 -3.33 13.84
CA GLU A 25 21.52 -2.67 14.46
C GLU A 25 21.18 -2.02 15.82
N SER A 26 19.91 -1.68 16.04
CA SER A 26 19.40 -1.17 17.31
C SER A 26 18.97 -2.28 18.28
N GLY A 27 19.16 -3.55 17.93
CA GLY A 27 18.82 -4.71 18.76
C GLY A 27 17.40 -5.22 18.61
N VAL A 28 16.66 -4.83 17.56
CA VAL A 28 15.33 -5.36 17.27
C VAL A 28 15.45 -6.70 16.54
N ASP A 29 14.82 -7.74 17.08
CA ASP A 29 14.66 -9.02 16.38
C ASP A 29 13.56 -8.91 15.32
N ILE A 30 13.93 -9.14 14.05
CA ILE A 30 13.00 -9.13 12.92
C ILE A 30 12.71 -10.57 12.47
N LEU A 31 11.48 -11.02 12.72
CA LEU A 31 11.00 -12.33 12.28
C LEU A 31 10.24 -12.21 10.96
N THR A 32 10.95 -12.38 9.84
CA THR A 32 10.32 -12.45 8.51
C THR A 32 9.60 -13.77 8.30
N GLU A 33 8.69 -13.84 7.32
CA GLU A 33 7.92 -15.06 7.00
C GLU A 33 7.15 -15.65 8.20
N THR A 34 6.88 -14.83 9.22
CA THR A 34 6.23 -15.22 10.48
C THR A 34 4.94 -14.41 10.64
N PRO A 35 3.85 -14.77 9.92
CA PRO A 35 2.61 -14.02 9.98
C PRO A 35 1.97 -14.19 11.36
N ALA A 36 1.61 -13.08 12.01
CA ALA A 36 0.73 -13.09 13.17
C ALA A 36 -0.72 -13.21 12.67
N THR A 37 -1.45 -14.19 13.21
CA THR A 37 -2.77 -14.63 12.70
C THR A 37 -3.89 -14.48 13.71
N ASP A 38 -3.56 -14.49 15.00
CA ASP A 38 -4.50 -14.17 16.06
C ASP A 38 -3.86 -13.41 17.21
N ILE A 39 -4.69 -12.84 18.08
CA ILE A 39 -4.28 -12.22 19.34
C ILE A 39 -4.42 -13.22 20.49
N LEU A 40 -3.53 -13.12 21.47
CA LEU A 40 -3.68 -13.80 22.75
C LEU A 40 -4.29 -12.82 23.75
N VAL A 41 -5.31 -13.29 24.48
CA VAL A 41 -6.06 -12.48 25.44
C VAL A 41 -6.06 -13.22 26.78
N ASP A 42 -5.71 -12.51 27.85
CA ASP A 42 -5.82 -13.02 29.20
C ASP A 42 -7.31 -13.17 29.58
N PRO A 43 -7.77 -14.38 29.97
CA PRO A 43 -9.17 -14.62 30.27
C PRO A 43 -9.65 -13.96 31.58
N THR A 44 -8.74 -13.50 32.44
CA THR A 44 -9.02 -12.87 33.73
C THR A 44 -9.13 -11.36 33.61
N THR A 45 -8.23 -10.75 32.83
CA THR A 45 -8.15 -9.27 32.69
C THR A 45 -8.76 -8.75 31.39
N ASP A 46 -9.06 -9.64 30.43
CA ASP A 46 -9.46 -9.31 29.05
C ASP A 46 -8.40 -8.48 28.28
N ALA A 47 -7.15 -8.53 28.75
CA ALA A 47 -6.03 -7.82 28.17
C ALA A 47 -5.38 -8.58 27.01
N VAL A 48 -4.88 -7.87 26.00
CA VAL A 48 -4.02 -8.49 24.99
C VAL A 48 -2.63 -8.76 25.57
N CYS A 49 -2.21 -10.01 25.56
CA CYS A 49 -0.94 -10.47 26.15
C CYS A 49 0.00 -11.15 25.14
N GLY A 50 -0.32 -11.09 23.84
CA GLY A 50 0.48 -11.76 22.82
C GLY A 50 -0.18 -11.88 21.46
N VAL A 51 0.49 -12.62 20.58
CA VAL A 51 -0.02 -13.01 19.25
C VAL A 51 0.24 -14.49 18.99
N VAL A 52 -0.57 -15.09 18.12
CA VAL A 52 -0.34 -16.42 17.56
C VAL A 52 0.28 -16.25 16.17
N THR A 53 1.47 -16.79 15.97
CA THR A 53 2.13 -16.85 14.67
C THR A 53 1.98 -18.23 14.04
N LEU A 54 2.27 -18.33 12.75
CA LEU A 54 2.39 -19.61 12.05
C LEU A 54 3.83 -19.83 11.60
N ASP A 55 4.33 -21.04 11.77
CA ASP A 55 5.59 -21.48 11.14
C ASP A 55 5.37 -21.94 9.69
N GLY A 56 6.45 -22.34 9.02
CA GLY A 56 6.41 -22.85 7.63
C GLY A 56 5.56 -24.12 7.43
N ASN A 57 5.17 -24.81 8.50
CA ASN A 57 4.31 -26.00 8.48
C ASN A 57 2.88 -25.68 8.95
N SER A 58 2.51 -24.40 9.09
CA SER A 58 1.23 -23.95 9.64
C SER A 58 0.98 -24.37 11.10
N GLN A 59 2.04 -24.67 11.85
CA GLN A 59 1.95 -24.88 13.29
C GLN A 59 1.79 -23.53 13.99
N GLN A 60 0.83 -23.44 14.91
CA GLN A 60 0.62 -22.24 15.73
C GLN A 60 1.69 -22.12 16.80
N ILE A 61 2.34 -20.96 16.86
CA ILE A 61 3.36 -20.63 17.85
C ILE A 61 2.93 -19.37 18.60
N PRO A 62 2.66 -19.43 19.91
CA PRO A 62 2.34 -18.24 20.69
C PRO A 62 3.59 -17.42 20.99
N ILE A 63 3.49 -16.10 20.81
CA ILE A 63 4.48 -15.12 21.25
C ILE A 63 3.80 -14.22 22.28
N LEU A 64 4.28 -14.28 23.52
CA LEU A 64 3.80 -13.43 24.61
C LEU A 64 4.50 -12.07 24.58
N THR A 65 3.78 -11.01 24.90
CA THR A 65 4.33 -9.66 25.04
C THR A 65 3.52 -8.85 26.04
N ASP A 66 4.19 -7.96 26.76
CA ASP A 66 3.54 -6.96 27.62
C ASP A 66 2.90 -5.84 26.78
N TYR A 67 3.41 -5.61 25.56
CA TYR A 67 2.96 -4.54 24.67
C TYR A 67 2.88 -5.03 23.22
N LEU A 68 1.71 -4.86 22.62
CA LEU A 68 1.48 -5.14 21.21
C LEU A 68 1.22 -3.84 20.45
N VAL A 69 2.09 -3.53 19.48
CA VAL A 69 1.86 -2.47 18.49
C VAL A 69 1.46 -3.15 17.19
N VAL A 70 0.26 -2.84 16.70
CA VAL A 70 -0.26 -3.42 15.44
C VAL A 70 -0.04 -2.44 14.30
N ALA A 71 0.76 -2.85 13.32
CA ALA A 71 1.20 -2.01 12.20
C ALA A 71 1.07 -2.73 10.84
N GLU A 72 -0.01 -3.50 10.64
CA GLU A 72 -0.26 -4.30 9.42
C GLU A 72 -0.54 -3.47 8.16
N GLY A 73 -0.87 -2.18 8.32
CA GLY A 73 -1.28 -1.29 7.25
C GLY A 73 -2.79 -1.37 6.94
N ALA A 74 -3.18 -0.97 5.72
CA ALA A 74 -4.58 -1.00 5.29
C ALA A 74 -5.13 -2.43 5.27
N CYS A 75 -6.37 -2.61 5.75
CA CYS A 75 -7.05 -3.91 5.90
C CYS A 75 -6.23 -4.93 6.69
N GLY A 76 -5.69 -4.52 7.85
CA GLY A 76 -4.96 -5.42 8.74
C GLY A 76 -5.90 -6.44 9.42
N THR A 77 -5.60 -7.73 9.28
CA THR A 77 -6.45 -8.81 9.80
C THR A 77 -6.52 -8.79 11.34
N LEU A 78 -5.38 -8.61 12.02
CA LEU A 78 -5.37 -8.49 13.49
C LEU A 78 -6.02 -7.18 13.93
N SER A 79 -5.75 -6.11 13.20
CA SER A 79 -6.31 -4.78 13.45
C SER A 79 -7.84 -4.84 13.45
N GLU A 80 -8.45 -5.49 12.45
CA GLU A 80 -9.90 -5.67 12.38
C GLU A 80 -10.45 -6.50 13.53
N LYS A 81 -9.79 -7.61 13.90
CA LYS A 81 -10.18 -8.43 15.06
C LYS A 81 -10.17 -7.62 16.37
N ILE A 82 -9.12 -6.84 16.59
CA ILE A 82 -8.95 -6.00 17.80
C ILE A 82 -10.00 -4.89 17.82
N ILE A 83 -10.20 -4.20 16.69
CA ILE A 83 -11.22 -3.13 16.56
C ILE A 83 -12.60 -3.69 16.89
N GLN A 84 -12.95 -4.87 16.37
CA GLN A 84 -14.24 -5.51 16.63
C GLN A 84 -14.37 -5.95 18.09
N LYS A 85 -13.38 -6.67 18.64
CA LYS A 85 -13.43 -7.19 20.01
C LYS A 85 -13.64 -6.06 21.03
N TYR A 86 -12.92 -4.96 20.90
CA TYR A 86 -12.98 -3.85 21.85
C TYR A 86 -13.88 -2.69 21.38
N THR A 87 -14.60 -2.86 20.27
CA THR A 87 -15.49 -1.84 19.67
C THR A 87 -14.79 -0.47 19.53
N LEU A 88 -13.54 -0.48 19.04
CA LEU A 88 -12.69 0.73 18.98
C LEU A 88 -13.20 1.75 17.96
N ASN A 89 -14.08 1.34 17.05
CA ASN A 89 -14.68 2.17 16.00
C ASN A 89 -16.04 2.77 16.40
N ARG A 90 -16.47 2.67 17.67
CA ARG A 90 -17.79 3.16 18.12
C ARG A 90 -18.05 4.66 17.85
N ALA A 91 -16.98 5.45 17.80
CA ALA A 91 -17.02 6.90 17.65
C ALA A 91 -16.43 7.38 16.32
N SER A 92 -16.25 6.47 15.36
CA SER A 92 -15.70 6.76 14.03
C SER A 92 -16.62 6.24 12.94
N GLU A 93 -16.57 6.85 11.77
CA GLU A 93 -17.23 6.32 10.57
C GLU A 93 -16.52 5.03 10.10
N PRO A 94 -17.20 4.16 9.33
CA PRO A 94 -16.54 3.04 8.67
C PRO A 94 -15.36 3.51 7.82
N GLN A 95 -14.30 2.71 7.75
CA GLN A 95 -13.19 2.97 6.84
C GLN A 95 -13.64 2.73 5.39
N THR A 96 -13.30 3.65 4.50
CA THR A 96 -13.40 3.46 3.06
C THR A 96 -12.00 3.26 2.48
N TYR A 97 -11.94 2.58 1.34
CA TYR A 97 -10.69 2.05 0.81
C TYR A 97 -10.60 2.25 -0.69
N GLY A 98 -9.41 2.59 -1.18
CA GLY A 98 -9.09 2.58 -2.60
C GLY A 98 -8.19 1.39 -2.95
N LEU A 99 -8.34 0.83 -4.15
CA LEU A 99 -7.41 -0.15 -4.71
C LEU A 99 -6.39 0.56 -5.61
N GLY A 100 -5.12 0.51 -5.20
CA GLY A 100 -4.00 0.93 -6.03
C GLY A 100 -3.45 -0.24 -6.85
N ILE A 101 -3.32 -0.05 -8.16
CA ILE A 101 -2.63 -0.96 -9.08
C ILE A 101 -1.40 -0.24 -9.62
N LYS A 102 -0.27 -0.93 -9.69
CA LYS A 102 1.01 -0.35 -10.08
C LYS A 102 1.84 -1.33 -10.91
N GLU A 103 2.47 -0.80 -11.95
CA GLU A 103 3.57 -1.44 -12.67
C GLU A 103 4.86 -0.64 -12.53
N LEU A 104 5.99 -1.34 -12.61
CA LEU A 104 7.31 -0.78 -12.81
C LEU A 104 7.74 -1.07 -14.25
N TRP A 105 8.15 -0.04 -14.97
CA TRP A 105 8.62 -0.14 -16.35
C TRP A 105 10.06 0.34 -16.45
N SER A 106 10.90 -0.44 -17.12
CA SER A 106 12.28 -0.09 -17.40
C SER A 106 12.39 0.50 -18.81
N LEU A 107 13.05 1.65 -18.92
CA LEU A 107 13.32 2.30 -20.20
C LEU A 107 14.71 1.90 -20.71
N ASN A 108 14.79 1.54 -21.99
CA ASN A 108 16.09 1.49 -22.66
C ASN A 108 16.64 2.92 -22.92
N PRO A 109 17.94 3.08 -23.21
CA PRO A 109 18.55 4.39 -23.41
C PRO A 109 17.86 5.26 -24.47
N ASP A 110 17.43 4.65 -25.58
CA ASP A 110 16.76 5.37 -26.68
C ASP A 110 15.39 5.91 -26.26
N SER A 111 14.62 5.10 -25.53
CA SER A 111 13.30 5.48 -25.02
C SER A 111 13.42 6.59 -23.98
N ALA A 112 14.40 6.48 -23.08
CA ALA A 112 14.73 7.53 -22.11
C ALA A 112 15.14 8.85 -22.78
N ALA A 113 15.96 8.80 -23.83
CA ALA A 113 16.40 9.97 -24.59
C ALA A 113 15.25 10.64 -25.35
N ALA A 114 14.26 9.86 -25.82
CA ALA A 114 13.10 10.34 -26.55
C ALA A 114 12.03 11.01 -25.65
N LEU A 115 12.08 10.83 -24.32
CA LEU A 115 11.11 11.44 -23.42
C LEU A 115 11.30 12.96 -23.34
N PRO A 116 10.22 13.76 -23.49
CA PRO A 116 10.29 15.20 -23.26
C PRO A 116 10.54 15.55 -21.79
N GLN A 117 10.15 14.66 -20.86
CA GLN A 117 10.27 14.86 -19.42
C GLN A 117 11.62 14.37 -18.88
N LYS A 118 12.10 15.02 -17.83
CA LYS A 118 13.35 14.67 -17.14
C LYS A 118 13.07 13.87 -15.85
N PRO A 119 14.05 13.10 -15.34
CA PRO A 119 13.94 12.46 -14.04
C PRO A 119 13.43 13.39 -12.94
N GLY A 120 12.63 12.87 -12.02
CA GLY A 120 11.92 13.69 -11.03
C GLY A 120 10.54 14.18 -11.47
N PHE A 121 10.14 13.89 -12.71
CA PHE A 121 8.80 14.19 -13.21
C PHE A 121 7.74 13.36 -12.46
N VAL A 122 6.66 14.03 -12.07
CA VAL A 122 5.51 13.48 -11.36
C VAL A 122 4.25 13.94 -12.09
N LEU A 123 3.41 12.98 -12.46
CA LEU A 123 2.11 13.20 -13.07
C LEU A 123 1.02 12.56 -12.23
N HIS A 124 -0.06 13.29 -12.03
CA HIS A 124 -1.34 12.80 -11.53
C HIS A 124 -2.43 13.16 -12.53
N THR A 125 -3.38 12.25 -12.74
CA THR A 125 -4.49 12.44 -13.67
C THR A 125 -5.80 12.03 -13.03
N VAL A 126 -6.89 12.68 -13.45
CA VAL A 126 -8.28 12.32 -13.13
C VAL A 126 -9.07 12.21 -14.44
N GLY A 127 -10.23 11.56 -14.39
CA GLY A 127 -11.05 11.28 -15.59
C GLY A 127 -10.70 9.92 -16.18
N TYR A 128 -10.54 9.86 -17.51
CA TYR A 128 -10.33 8.59 -18.23
C TYR A 128 -9.26 7.70 -17.56
N PRO A 129 -9.52 6.39 -17.35
CA PRO A 129 -10.66 5.59 -17.86
C PRO A 129 -11.93 5.69 -17.02
N TYR A 130 -11.88 6.41 -15.90
CA TYR A 130 -12.98 6.56 -14.96
C TYR A 130 -13.97 7.62 -15.44
N GLY A 131 -15.25 7.41 -15.11
CA GLY A 131 -16.31 8.40 -15.30
C GLY A 131 -16.39 9.38 -14.14
N THR A 132 -17.34 10.31 -14.19
CA THR A 132 -17.57 11.32 -13.14
C THR A 132 -18.16 10.75 -11.85
N HIS A 133 -18.62 9.50 -11.86
CA HIS A 133 -19.27 8.82 -10.74
C HIS A 133 -18.37 7.78 -10.05
N THR A 134 -17.10 7.69 -10.45
CA THR A 134 -16.14 6.75 -9.88
C THR A 134 -14.95 7.53 -9.38
N TYR A 135 -14.69 7.46 -8.07
CA TYR A 135 -13.49 8.04 -7.50
C TYR A 135 -12.26 7.26 -7.99
N GLY A 136 -11.25 7.99 -8.46
CA GLY A 136 -10.03 7.37 -8.93
C GLY A 136 -9.17 8.31 -9.74
N GLY A 137 -7.98 7.83 -10.09
CA GLY A 137 -7.02 8.59 -10.86
C GLY A 137 -5.80 7.76 -11.25
N GLY A 138 -4.97 8.35 -12.11
CA GLY A 138 -3.72 7.76 -12.57
C GLY A 138 -2.52 8.48 -11.94
N PHE A 139 -1.41 7.77 -11.85
CA PHE A 139 -0.11 8.36 -11.51
C PHE A 139 1.00 7.82 -12.40
N LEU A 140 1.99 8.66 -12.68
CA LEU A 140 3.23 8.31 -13.35
C LEU A 140 4.41 9.06 -12.74
N TYR A 141 5.42 8.33 -12.30
CA TYR A 141 6.64 8.90 -11.68
C TYR A 141 7.88 8.42 -12.43
N LEU A 142 8.69 9.37 -12.92
CA LEU A 142 9.95 9.07 -13.60
C LEU A 142 11.13 9.20 -12.63
N THR A 143 11.84 8.09 -12.41
CA THR A 143 12.96 8.04 -11.47
C THR A 143 14.28 8.50 -12.10
N LYS A 144 15.31 8.70 -11.25
CA LYS A 144 16.69 9.02 -11.68
C LYS A 144 17.38 7.88 -12.43
N HIS A 145 16.86 6.66 -12.33
CA HIS A 145 17.38 5.48 -13.02
C HIS A 145 16.66 5.21 -14.35
N TRP A 146 15.82 6.15 -14.79
CA TRP A 146 14.97 5.99 -15.97
C TRP A 146 13.96 4.84 -15.85
N ASP A 147 13.55 4.54 -14.63
CA ASP A 147 12.40 3.68 -14.39
C ASP A 147 11.13 4.52 -14.28
N LEU A 148 10.03 3.98 -14.79
CA LEU A 148 8.70 4.56 -14.70
C LEU A 148 7.86 3.75 -13.71
N HIS A 149 7.35 4.41 -12.69
CA HIS A 149 6.28 3.87 -11.85
C HIS A 149 4.95 4.37 -12.41
N VAL A 150 4.12 3.47 -12.93
CA VAL A 150 2.82 3.80 -13.52
C VAL A 150 1.73 3.05 -12.78
N GLY A 151 0.63 3.71 -12.44
CA GLY A 151 -0.45 3.06 -11.73
C GLY A 151 -1.75 3.86 -11.74
N THR A 152 -2.80 3.22 -11.23
CA THR A 152 -4.09 3.83 -11.01
C THR A 152 -4.59 3.52 -9.60
N ILE A 153 -5.45 4.39 -9.10
CA ILE A 153 -6.23 4.20 -7.88
C ILE A 153 -7.70 4.25 -8.28
N ILE A 154 -8.51 3.36 -7.71
CA ILE A 154 -9.97 3.39 -7.80
C ILE A 154 -10.55 3.22 -6.40
N GLY A 155 -11.52 4.05 -6.00
CA GLY A 155 -12.25 3.88 -4.74
C GLY A 155 -13.08 2.59 -4.78
N LEU A 156 -13.09 1.81 -3.69
CA LEU A 156 -13.86 0.55 -3.59
C LEU A 156 -15.36 0.77 -3.31
N ASP A 157 -15.79 2.03 -3.36
CA ASP A 157 -17.18 2.47 -3.31
C ASP A 157 -17.83 2.61 -4.71
N TYR A 158 -17.18 2.12 -5.77
CA TYR A 158 -17.76 2.12 -7.11
C TYR A 158 -19.07 1.31 -7.17
N SER A 159 -20.06 1.85 -7.89
CA SER A 159 -21.41 1.25 -7.95
C SER A 159 -21.58 0.20 -9.04
N ASN A 160 -20.72 0.20 -10.08
CA ASN A 160 -20.85 -0.70 -11.21
C ASN A 160 -20.25 -2.10 -10.88
N PRO A 161 -21.05 -3.18 -10.80
CA PRO A 161 -20.54 -4.51 -10.48
C PRO A 161 -19.68 -5.12 -11.59
N TYR A 162 -19.74 -4.58 -12.82
CA TYR A 162 -18.89 -5.00 -13.93
C TYR A 162 -17.56 -4.25 -14.01
N GLN A 163 -17.29 -3.34 -13.06
CA GLN A 163 -16.03 -2.59 -13.02
C GLN A 163 -14.86 -3.57 -12.84
N ASN A 164 -13.84 -3.43 -13.68
CA ASN A 164 -12.63 -4.23 -13.59
C ASN A 164 -11.41 -3.31 -13.45
N PRO A 165 -10.96 -3.05 -12.21
CA PRO A 165 -9.85 -2.15 -11.94
C PRO A 165 -8.58 -2.43 -12.75
N TYR A 166 -8.26 -3.70 -12.97
CA TYR A 166 -7.10 -4.08 -13.77
C TYR A 166 -7.28 -3.74 -15.24
N HIS A 167 -8.46 -4.02 -15.81
CA HIS A 167 -8.77 -3.65 -17.19
C HIS A 167 -8.78 -2.13 -17.39
N ASP A 168 -9.30 -1.37 -16.43
CA ASP A 168 -9.24 0.09 -16.45
C ASP A 168 -7.79 0.58 -16.42
N PHE A 169 -6.94 -0.01 -15.59
CA PHE A 169 -5.52 0.28 -15.60
C PHE A 169 -4.86 -0.01 -16.97
N GLN A 170 -5.23 -1.10 -17.65
CA GLN A 170 -4.76 -1.35 -19.02
C GLN A 170 -5.25 -0.28 -20.01
N ARG A 171 -6.50 0.16 -19.91
CA ARG A 171 -7.06 1.26 -20.72
C ARG A 171 -6.35 2.59 -20.44
N PHE A 172 -6.07 2.91 -19.17
CA PHE A 172 -5.32 4.10 -18.77
C PHE A 172 -3.97 4.18 -19.51
N LYS A 173 -3.23 3.07 -19.60
CA LYS A 173 -1.96 3.00 -20.33
C LYS A 173 -2.09 3.23 -21.83
N GLN A 174 -3.26 3.00 -22.42
CA GLN A 174 -3.54 3.25 -23.84
C GLN A 174 -3.88 4.73 -24.13
N HIS A 175 -4.12 5.56 -23.11
CA HIS A 175 -4.33 6.98 -23.32
C HIS A 175 -3.10 7.58 -24.03
N PRO A 176 -3.24 8.37 -25.13
CA PRO A 176 -2.10 8.82 -25.95
C PRO A 176 -1.00 9.50 -25.14
N TYR A 177 -1.39 10.29 -24.15
CA TYR A 177 -0.43 10.97 -23.26
C TYR A 177 0.35 10.01 -22.35
N ILE A 178 -0.21 8.86 -21.99
CA ILE A 178 0.47 7.85 -21.14
C ILE A 178 1.28 6.89 -22.02
N GLN A 179 0.69 6.44 -23.14
CA GLN A 179 1.29 5.47 -24.05
C GLN A 179 2.66 5.91 -24.58
N GLN A 180 2.88 7.21 -24.81
CA GLN A 180 4.18 7.72 -25.25
C GLN A 180 5.32 7.40 -24.28
N PHE A 181 5.04 7.32 -22.97
CA PHE A 181 6.05 6.99 -21.95
C PHE A 181 6.42 5.50 -21.96
N LEU A 182 5.49 4.65 -22.39
CA LEU A 182 5.63 3.20 -22.34
C LEU A 182 6.11 2.60 -23.67
N ARG A 183 6.27 3.43 -24.71
CA ARG A 183 6.72 2.97 -26.03
C ARG A 183 8.13 2.39 -25.92
N ASN A 184 8.30 1.14 -26.33
CA ASN A 184 9.56 0.38 -26.26
C ASN A 184 10.12 0.21 -24.83
N ALA A 185 9.29 0.45 -23.81
CA ALA A 185 9.60 0.15 -22.43
C ALA A 185 9.22 -1.30 -22.11
N THR A 186 9.85 -1.87 -21.09
CA THR A 186 9.55 -3.23 -20.63
C THR A 186 8.94 -3.19 -19.24
N CYS A 187 7.77 -3.79 -19.06
CA CYS A 187 7.19 -3.99 -17.73
C CYS A 187 7.99 -5.05 -16.98
N VAL A 188 8.51 -4.71 -15.80
CA VAL A 188 9.38 -5.59 -15.00
C VAL A 188 8.70 -6.08 -13.72
N GLN A 189 7.73 -5.33 -13.19
CA GLN A 189 7.00 -5.72 -11.99
C GLN A 189 5.57 -5.21 -12.05
N TYR A 190 4.67 -5.97 -11.42
CA TYR A 190 3.28 -5.62 -11.18
C TYR A 190 2.96 -5.83 -9.70
N GLY A 191 2.10 -4.99 -9.15
CA GLY A 191 1.55 -5.18 -7.81
C GLY A 191 0.28 -4.38 -7.61
N ALA A 192 -0.51 -4.80 -6.63
CA ALA A 192 -1.69 -4.07 -6.19
C ALA A 192 -1.73 -4.03 -4.65
N ARG A 193 -2.27 -2.94 -4.09
CA ARG A 193 -2.45 -2.80 -2.65
C ARG A 193 -3.62 -1.87 -2.37
N VAL A 194 -4.38 -2.18 -1.33
CA VAL A 194 -5.42 -1.31 -0.81
C VAL A 194 -4.79 -0.13 -0.04
N ILE A 195 -5.43 1.03 -0.11
CA ILE A 195 -5.10 2.23 0.66
C ILE A 195 -6.35 2.71 1.40
N ASN A 196 -6.16 3.37 2.54
CA ASN A 196 -7.26 4.01 3.26
C ASN A 196 -7.63 5.32 2.56
N GLU A 197 -8.93 5.59 2.43
CA GLU A 197 -9.45 6.85 1.88
C GLU A 197 -10.57 7.48 2.73
N GLY A 198 -10.98 6.85 3.83
CA GLY A 198 -11.97 7.40 4.77
C GLY A 198 -11.42 8.55 5.62
N GLY A 199 -10.09 8.60 5.77
CA GLY A 199 -9.41 9.74 6.36
C GLY A 199 -9.73 9.94 7.84
N TYR A 200 -9.90 11.20 8.24
CA TYR A 200 -10.02 11.61 9.64
C TYR A 200 -11.25 11.03 10.34
N GLN A 201 -12.35 10.92 9.62
CA GLN A 201 -13.64 10.44 10.12
C GLN A 201 -13.60 8.96 10.50
N SER A 202 -12.73 8.18 9.85
CA SER A 202 -12.62 6.74 10.03
C SER A 202 -11.47 6.32 10.95
N ILE A 203 -10.87 7.25 11.72
CA ILE A 203 -9.81 6.92 12.68
C ILE A 203 -10.46 6.31 13.94
N PRO A 204 -10.22 5.03 14.26
CA PRO A 204 -10.76 4.42 15.46
C PRO A 204 -9.96 4.86 16.70
N GLN A 205 -10.41 4.45 17.88
CA GLN A 205 -9.56 4.48 19.07
C GLN A 205 -8.31 3.63 18.84
N LEU A 206 -7.13 4.18 19.13
CA LEU A 206 -5.82 3.56 18.80
C LEU A 206 -5.23 2.76 19.97
N GLU A 207 -5.97 2.64 21.07
CA GLU A 207 -5.55 1.99 22.31
C GLU A 207 -6.63 1.00 22.76
N PHE A 208 -6.20 -0.17 23.23
CA PHE A 208 -7.04 -1.23 23.78
C PHE A 208 -6.52 -1.69 25.16
N PRO A 209 -7.35 -2.38 25.97
CA PRO A 209 -6.98 -2.84 27.30
C PRO A 209 -5.72 -3.70 27.34
N ARG A 210 -4.97 -3.55 28.45
CA ARG A 210 -3.75 -4.27 28.81
C ARG A 210 -3.92 -4.90 30.19
#